data_AF-A0AAJ2SG26-F1
#
_entry.id   AF-A0AAJ2SG26-F1
#
_cell.length_a   1.000
_cell.length_b   1.000
_cell.length_c   1.000
_cell.angle_alpha   90.00
_cell.angle_beta   90.00
_cell.angle_gamma   90.00
#
_symmetry.space_group_name_H-M   'P 1'
#
loop_
_entity.id
_entity.type
_entity.pdbx_description
1 polymer ?
#
loop_
_entity_poly.entity_id
_entity_poly.type
_entity_poly.pdbx_seq_one_letter_code
_entity_poly.pdbx_strand_id
1 'polypeptide(L)'
;MLKIFKVLCFLCFFVTQIKAQDLPQNAVVDSKEVKNDSLYLIKDFPEGVYHTYEDFLQKKAINMGNAIERKTIFGYKSIPKDVLVDHAFFSWTKNKIKVTDFFAISYNGNLYIQQKYFHEYSVKADKNQDGDNSNSYHRVINDGKFFYLEGPFANAWSKAFAYGTGGAVGGAIGANLNSLKGVVFDVKKKEFNFIRDCKDLNLLIEEYNGNIIDCTEKKIDITSVRENVDKIIK
;
A
#
# COMPACT_ATOMS: atom_id res chain seq x y z
N MET A 1 -65.77 -9.17 -16.87
CA MET A 1 -65.03 -9.96 -15.85
C MET A 1 -63.85 -10.63 -16.52
N LEU A 2 -62.65 -10.36 -15.98
CA LEU A 2 -61.30 -10.84 -16.30
C LEU A 2 -61.02 -11.41 -17.71
N LYS A 3 -60.36 -10.61 -18.55
CA LYS A 3 -59.62 -11.07 -19.75
C LYS A 3 -58.15 -11.28 -19.34
N ILE A 4 -57.68 -12.53 -19.40
CA ILE A 4 -56.28 -12.89 -19.12
C ILE A 4 -55.42 -12.50 -20.32
N PHE A 5 -54.46 -11.61 -20.10
CA PHE A 5 -53.41 -11.26 -21.06
C PHE A 5 -52.39 -12.40 -21.13
N LYS A 6 -52.25 -13.04 -22.31
CA LYS A 6 -51.11 -13.92 -22.59
C LYS A 6 -49.95 -13.06 -23.09
N VAL A 7 -48.99 -12.77 -22.23
CA VAL A 7 -47.70 -12.19 -22.60
C VAL A 7 -46.82 -13.33 -23.10
N LEU A 8 -46.44 -13.25 -24.38
CA LEU A 8 -45.51 -14.16 -25.04
C LEU A 8 -44.09 -13.80 -24.56
N CYS A 9 -43.51 -14.61 -23.69
CA CYS A 9 -42.13 -14.45 -23.24
C CYS A 9 -41.21 -15.27 -24.16
N PHE A 10 -40.50 -14.61 -25.07
CA PHE A 10 -39.46 -15.24 -25.89
C PHE A 10 -38.18 -15.40 -25.04
N LEU A 11 -38.10 -16.50 -24.30
CA LEU A 11 -36.85 -16.97 -23.69
C LEU A 11 -36.11 -17.82 -24.73
N CYS A 12 -35.16 -17.22 -25.43
CA CYS A 12 -34.17 -17.95 -26.22
C CYS A 12 -33.23 -18.72 -25.28
N PHE A 13 -33.57 -19.96 -24.95
CA PHE A 13 -32.62 -20.92 -24.41
C PHE A 13 -31.74 -21.44 -25.55
N PHE A 14 -30.51 -20.92 -25.63
CA PHE A 14 -29.45 -21.61 -26.36
C PHE A 14 -29.03 -22.83 -25.54
N VAL A 15 -29.55 -24.00 -25.91
CA VAL A 15 -29.04 -25.30 -25.45
C VAL A 15 -27.80 -25.59 -26.30
N THR A 16 -26.61 -25.39 -25.76
CA THR A 16 -25.39 -26.00 -26.31
C THR A 16 -25.23 -27.36 -25.66
N GLN A 17 -25.27 -28.41 -26.49
CA GLN A 17 -24.91 -29.76 -26.06
C GLN A 17 -23.38 -29.86 -25.97
N ILE A 18 -22.85 -29.97 -24.76
CA ILE A 18 -21.46 -30.36 -24.53
C ILE A 18 -21.42 -31.89 -24.49
N LYS A 19 -20.74 -32.50 -25.45
CA LYS A 19 -20.42 -33.92 -25.43
C LYS A 19 -19.39 -34.18 -24.33
N ALA A 20 -19.74 -35.04 -23.38
CA ALA A 20 -18.81 -35.59 -22.40
C ALA A 20 -17.83 -36.53 -23.13
N GLN A 21 -16.53 -36.20 -23.09
CA GLN A 21 -15.45 -37.15 -23.38
C GLN A 21 -14.39 -37.02 -22.28
N ASP A 22 -14.29 -38.10 -21.51
CA ASP A 22 -13.11 -38.69 -20.89
C ASP A 22 -12.17 -37.79 -20.07
N LEU A 23 -12.39 -37.84 -18.75
CA LEU A 23 -11.43 -37.48 -17.70
C LEU A 23 -10.24 -38.47 -17.70
N PRO A 24 -8.99 -38.01 -17.75
CA PRO A 24 -7.89 -38.70 -17.10
C PRO A 24 -7.78 -38.23 -15.65
N GLN A 25 -7.82 -39.21 -14.73
CA GLN A 25 -7.42 -39.04 -13.34
C GLN A 25 -5.96 -38.60 -13.23
N ASN A 26 -5.69 -37.83 -12.17
CA ASN A 26 -4.38 -37.46 -11.61
C ASN A 26 -3.64 -36.30 -12.27
N ALA A 27 -4.00 -35.10 -11.83
CA ALA A 27 -3.02 -34.07 -11.50
C ALA A 27 -3.52 -33.31 -10.26
N VAL A 28 -3.24 -33.86 -9.08
CA VAL A 28 -3.06 -32.99 -7.91
C VAL A 28 -1.86 -32.15 -8.25
N VAL A 29 -2.11 -30.97 -8.82
CA VAL A 29 -1.11 -29.90 -8.89
C VAL A 29 -0.98 -29.45 -7.44
N ASP A 30 -0.10 -30.14 -6.73
CA ASP A 30 0.55 -29.62 -5.55
C ASP A 30 1.32 -28.39 -6.03
N SER A 31 0.65 -27.24 -6.00
CA SER A 31 1.30 -25.95 -6.16
C SER A 31 2.16 -25.76 -4.92
N LYS A 32 3.32 -26.41 -4.91
CA LYS A 32 4.46 -25.96 -4.12
C LYS A 32 4.79 -24.58 -4.64
N GLU A 33 4.21 -23.59 -3.98
CA GLU A 33 4.64 -22.21 -4.03
C GLU A 33 6.16 -22.25 -3.77
N VAL A 34 6.93 -22.06 -4.83
CA VAL A 34 8.39 -21.95 -4.73
C VAL A 34 8.62 -20.65 -3.98
N LYS A 35 8.76 -20.73 -2.65
CA LYS A 35 9.35 -19.68 -1.81
C LYS A 35 10.79 -19.47 -2.26
N ASN A 36 10.95 -18.79 -3.39
CA ASN A 36 12.18 -18.14 -3.71
C ASN A 36 12.19 -16.90 -2.81
N ASP A 37 12.89 -16.96 -1.68
CA ASP A 37 13.02 -15.88 -0.71
C ASP A 37 13.84 -14.72 -1.30
N SER A 38 13.37 -14.13 -2.41
CA SER A 38 13.92 -12.92 -2.96
C SER A 38 13.85 -11.82 -1.91
N LEU A 39 15.02 -11.34 -1.51
CA LEU A 39 15.16 -10.14 -0.70
C LEU A 39 15.17 -8.92 -1.63
N TYR A 40 14.43 -7.91 -1.24
CA TYR A 40 14.36 -6.59 -1.84
C TYR A 40 15.12 -5.63 -0.95
N LEU A 41 16.30 -5.20 -1.39
CA LEU A 41 17.16 -4.30 -0.62
C LEU A 41 17.15 -2.93 -1.29
N ILE A 42 17.00 -1.84 -0.52
CA ILE A 42 16.94 -0.46 -1.02
C ILE A 42 18.19 -0.13 -1.86
N LYS A 43 19.36 -0.63 -1.45
CA LYS A 43 20.63 -0.43 -2.17
C LYS A 43 20.61 -0.95 -3.61
N ASP A 44 19.67 -1.83 -3.95
CA ASP A 44 19.55 -2.39 -5.29
C ASP A 44 18.65 -1.53 -6.21
N PHE A 45 18.10 -0.41 -5.72
CA PHE A 45 17.25 0.51 -6.47
C PHE A 45 18.04 1.77 -6.86
N PRO A 46 18.48 1.88 -8.14
CA PRO A 46 19.27 3.03 -8.59
C PRO A 46 18.59 4.37 -8.35
N GLU A 47 19.40 5.40 -8.06
CA GLU A 47 18.93 6.77 -7.88
C GLU A 47 18.08 7.26 -9.06
N GLY A 48 16.91 7.83 -8.78
CA GLY A 48 16.01 8.33 -9.81
C GLY A 48 14.55 8.07 -9.48
N VAL A 49 13.71 8.19 -10.50
CA VAL A 49 12.27 7.97 -10.40
C VAL A 49 11.86 6.73 -11.17
N TYR A 50 10.81 6.06 -10.68
CA TYR A 50 10.18 4.91 -11.30
C TYR A 50 8.76 5.28 -11.67
N HIS A 51 8.45 5.33 -12.97
CA HIS A 51 7.15 5.79 -13.43
C HIS A 51 6.06 4.79 -13.08
N THR A 52 6.27 3.52 -13.41
CA THR A 52 5.34 2.44 -13.07
C THR A 52 5.91 1.47 -12.05
N TYR A 53 5.05 0.58 -11.58
CA TYR A 53 5.45 -0.56 -10.77
C TYR A 53 6.38 -1.52 -11.52
N GLU A 54 6.18 -1.67 -12.83
CA GLU A 54 7.01 -2.52 -13.68
C GLU A 54 8.41 -1.94 -13.85
N ASP A 55 8.54 -0.62 -14.02
CA ASP A 55 9.84 0.06 -13.98
C ASP A 55 10.55 -0.17 -12.65
N PHE A 56 9.80 -0.12 -11.54
CA PHE A 56 10.30 -0.37 -10.20
C PHE A 56 10.82 -1.81 -10.03
N LEU A 57 10.05 -2.82 -10.44
CA LEU A 57 10.46 -4.23 -10.40
C LEU A 57 11.70 -4.50 -11.26
N GLN A 58 11.78 -3.88 -12.44
CA GLN A 58 12.92 -4.00 -13.35
C GLN A 58 14.11 -3.12 -12.93
N LYS A 59 13.99 -2.35 -11.84
CA LYS A 59 15.01 -1.42 -11.34
C LYS A 59 15.43 -0.39 -12.41
N LYS A 60 14.50 -0.04 -13.31
CA LYS A 60 14.70 0.88 -14.44
C LYS A 60 14.37 2.31 -14.03
N ALA A 61 15.27 2.92 -13.26
CA ALA A 61 15.10 4.30 -12.81
C ALA A 61 15.50 5.31 -13.91
N ILE A 62 14.78 6.44 -13.96
CA ILE A 62 15.21 7.63 -14.71
C ILE A 62 15.94 8.55 -13.73
N ASN A 63 17.25 8.72 -13.92
CA ASN A 63 18.04 9.61 -13.08
C ASN A 63 17.62 11.07 -13.30
N MET A 64 17.17 11.73 -12.24
CA MET A 64 16.67 13.11 -12.27
C MET A 64 17.72 14.14 -11.85
N GLY A 65 18.90 13.74 -11.37
CA GLY A 65 19.93 14.64 -10.85
C GLY A 65 19.36 15.65 -9.84
N ASN A 66 19.44 16.95 -10.18
CA ASN A 66 18.90 18.03 -9.35
C ASN A 66 17.53 18.57 -9.84
N ALA A 67 16.82 17.82 -10.69
CA ALA A 67 15.52 18.24 -11.22
C ALA A 67 14.39 18.15 -10.18
N ILE A 68 14.59 17.40 -9.09
CA ILE A 68 13.61 17.25 -8.01
C ILE A 68 14.20 17.59 -6.64
N GLU A 69 13.35 18.13 -5.77
CA GLU A 69 13.66 18.41 -4.35
C GLU A 69 12.52 17.91 -3.45
N ARG A 70 12.86 17.58 -2.20
CA ARG A 70 11.88 17.23 -1.16
C ARG A 70 11.28 18.49 -0.53
N LYS A 71 9.99 18.42 -0.20
CA LYS A 71 9.22 19.49 0.45
C LYS A 71 8.48 18.93 1.66
N THR A 72 8.39 19.73 2.72
CA THR A 72 7.60 19.38 3.92
C THR A 72 6.13 19.22 3.58
N ILE A 73 5.47 18.28 4.26
CA ILE A 73 4.02 18.08 4.13
C ILE A 73 3.25 19.32 4.58
N PHE A 74 3.67 19.90 5.71
CA PHE A 74 3.12 21.15 6.22
C PHE A 74 3.94 22.36 5.75
N GLY A 75 3.28 23.36 5.16
CA GLY A 75 3.92 24.60 4.72
C GLY A 75 4.79 24.50 3.46
N TYR A 76 4.96 23.32 2.88
CA TYR A 76 5.61 23.10 1.57
C TYR A 76 7.00 23.75 1.41
N LYS A 77 7.83 23.64 2.46
CA LYS A 77 9.19 24.21 2.51
C LYS A 77 10.22 23.20 2.01
N SER A 78 11.30 23.67 1.37
CA SER A 78 12.41 22.78 0.94
C SER A 78 13.05 22.07 2.13
N ILE A 79 13.37 20.79 1.94
CA ILE A 79 14.09 19.96 2.90
C ILE A 79 15.51 19.75 2.38
N PRO A 80 16.56 20.05 3.16
CA PRO A 80 17.94 19.77 2.80
C PRO A 80 18.18 18.29 2.44
N LYS A 81 19.17 18.01 1.59
CA LYS A 81 19.44 16.67 1.05
C LYS A 81 19.89 15.64 2.09
N ASP A 82 20.56 16.11 3.13
CA ASP A 82 21.15 15.37 4.25
C ASP A 82 20.15 15.09 5.39
N VAL A 83 19.01 15.78 5.41
CA VAL A 83 17.96 15.54 6.40
C VAL A 83 17.16 14.30 6.03
N LEU A 84 17.07 13.33 6.94
CA LEU A 84 16.19 12.18 6.78
C LEU A 84 14.74 12.59 7.03
N VAL A 85 13.83 12.15 6.17
CA VAL A 85 12.40 12.42 6.35
C VAL A 85 11.61 11.21 5.88
N ASP A 86 10.64 10.79 6.68
CA ASP A 86 9.86 9.58 6.38
C ASP A 86 8.62 9.88 5.53
N HIS A 87 8.20 11.15 5.51
CA HIS A 87 7.00 11.61 4.81
C HIS A 87 7.23 12.99 4.20
N ALA A 88 7.19 13.08 2.87
CA ALA A 88 7.44 14.33 2.16
C ALA A 88 6.68 14.41 0.83
N PHE A 89 6.54 15.63 0.31
CA PHE A 89 6.28 15.81 -1.11
C PHE A 89 7.60 15.86 -1.87
N PHE A 90 7.56 15.47 -3.15
CA PHE A 90 8.60 15.82 -4.11
C PHE A 90 8.10 16.94 -5.02
N SER A 91 9.00 17.78 -5.48
CA SER A 91 8.68 18.90 -6.36
C SER A 91 9.77 19.11 -7.41
N TRP A 92 9.35 19.47 -8.62
CA TRP A 92 10.24 19.89 -9.68
C TRP A 92 10.94 21.19 -9.30
N THR A 93 12.28 21.21 -9.35
CA THR A 93 13.06 22.39 -8.95
C THR A 93 12.82 23.59 -9.86
N LYS A 94 12.55 23.35 -11.15
CA LYS A 94 12.32 24.37 -12.19
C LYS A 94 11.06 25.20 -11.97
N ASN A 95 9.92 24.57 -11.67
CA ASN A 95 8.61 25.23 -11.63
C ASN A 95 7.87 25.06 -10.30
N LYS A 96 8.47 24.38 -9.31
CA LYS A 96 7.94 24.15 -7.96
C LYS A 96 6.62 23.37 -7.93
N ILE A 97 6.25 22.73 -9.03
CA ILE A 97 5.08 21.86 -9.11
C ILE A 97 5.37 20.54 -8.38
N LYS A 98 4.36 19.99 -7.71
CA LYS A 98 4.46 18.67 -7.06
C LYS A 98 4.71 17.59 -8.10
N VAL A 99 5.60 16.67 -7.77
CA VAL A 99 5.82 15.45 -8.53
C VAL A 99 4.75 14.45 -8.12
N THR A 100 3.91 14.01 -9.05
CA THR A 100 2.75 13.15 -8.75
C THR A 100 2.67 11.87 -9.58
N ASP A 101 3.54 11.74 -10.58
CA ASP A 101 3.34 10.80 -11.69
C ASP A 101 4.26 9.57 -11.61
N PHE A 102 5.04 9.44 -10.53
CA PHE A 102 5.96 8.31 -10.34
C PHE A 102 5.51 7.42 -9.18
N PHE A 103 5.51 6.11 -9.43
CA PHE A 103 5.29 5.07 -8.42
C PHE A 103 6.23 5.21 -7.23
N ALA A 104 7.52 5.31 -7.51
CA ALA A 104 8.56 5.37 -6.49
C ALA A 104 9.66 6.35 -6.88
N ILE A 105 10.42 6.80 -5.88
CA ILE A 105 11.58 7.66 -6.05
C ILE A 105 12.70 7.13 -5.16
N SER A 106 13.83 6.76 -5.75
CA SER A 106 15.10 6.57 -5.04
C SER A 106 15.82 7.91 -5.01
N TYR A 107 15.98 8.48 -3.80
CA TYR A 107 16.54 9.81 -3.59
C TYR A 107 17.57 9.80 -2.46
N ASN A 108 18.81 10.15 -2.78
CA ASN A 108 19.96 10.12 -1.89
C ASN A 108 20.06 8.80 -1.11
N GLY A 109 19.99 7.67 -1.81
CA GLY A 109 20.11 6.34 -1.20
C GLY A 109 18.93 5.91 -0.32
N ASN A 110 17.82 6.65 -0.35
CA ASN A 110 16.57 6.29 0.32
C ASN A 110 15.49 6.02 -0.71
N LEU A 111 14.69 4.99 -0.49
CA LEU A 111 13.57 4.67 -1.36
C LEU A 111 12.27 5.25 -0.79
N TYR A 112 11.47 5.87 -1.66
CA TYR A 112 10.18 6.43 -1.31
C TYR A 112 9.08 5.92 -2.23
N ILE A 113 7.92 5.60 -1.68
CA ILE A 113 6.75 5.10 -2.42
C ILE A 113 5.60 6.10 -2.30
N GLN A 114 4.90 6.37 -3.39
CA GLN A 114 3.81 7.35 -3.39
C GLN A 114 2.57 6.79 -2.66
N GLN A 115 1.98 7.60 -1.78
CA GLN A 115 0.86 7.19 -0.92
C GLN A 115 -0.38 6.74 -1.72
N LYS A 116 -0.65 7.33 -2.89
CA LYS A 116 -1.82 6.94 -3.71
C LYS A 116 -1.84 5.44 -4.05
N TYR A 117 -0.68 4.81 -4.20
CA TYR A 117 -0.59 3.38 -4.49
C TYR A 117 -0.87 2.50 -3.28
N PHE A 118 -0.81 3.04 -2.06
CA PHE A 118 -1.16 2.30 -0.85
C PHE A 118 -2.64 1.94 -0.89
N HIS A 119 -3.49 2.88 -1.36
CA HIS A 119 -4.90 2.61 -1.57
C HIS A 119 -5.14 1.73 -2.80
N GLU A 120 -4.51 2.05 -3.94
CA GLU A 120 -4.69 1.33 -5.21
C GLU A 120 -4.40 -0.16 -5.08
N TYR A 121 -3.32 -0.51 -4.37
CA TYR A 121 -2.86 -1.88 -4.17
C TYR A 121 -3.09 -2.38 -2.75
N SER A 122 -4.00 -1.76 -1.98
CA SER A 122 -4.38 -2.28 -0.66
C SER A 122 -5.14 -3.59 -0.77
N VAL A 123 -4.87 -4.50 0.18
CA VAL A 123 -5.76 -5.65 0.39
C VAL A 123 -7.16 -5.17 0.77
N LYS A 124 -8.17 -5.99 0.46
CA LYS A 124 -9.59 -5.61 0.64
C LYS A 124 -9.91 -5.11 2.06
N ALA A 125 -9.28 -5.70 3.07
CA ALA A 125 -9.48 -5.32 4.47
C ALA A 125 -9.00 -3.89 4.79
N ASP A 126 -8.07 -3.36 3.99
CA ASP A 126 -7.38 -2.08 4.23
C ASP A 126 -7.72 -0.99 3.23
N LYS A 127 -8.61 -1.26 2.26
CA LYS A 127 -9.10 -0.25 1.29
C LYS A 127 -9.65 1.02 1.93
N ASN A 128 -10.08 0.95 3.18
CA ASN A 128 -10.59 2.09 3.93
C ASN A 128 -9.52 2.80 4.78
N GLN A 129 -8.24 2.44 4.72
CA GLN A 129 -7.16 3.21 5.34
C GLN A 129 -6.68 4.28 4.38
N ASP A 130 -6.60 5.53 4.87
CA ASP A 130 -6.11 6.64 4.06
C ASP A 130 -5.39 7.69 4.91
N GLY A 131 -4.41 8.34 4.27
CA GLY A 131 -3.69 9.49 4.82
C GLY A 131 -4.33 10.78 4.33
N ASP A 132 -3.76 11.92 4.68
CA ASP A 132 -4.30 13.22 4.23
C ASP A 132 -3.78 13.63 2.85
N ASN A 133 -2.70 13.01 2.36
CA ASN A 133 -1.94 13.49 1.22
C ASN A 133 -1.60 12.36 0.24
N SER A 134 -2.52 11.96 -0.63
CA SER A 134 -2.30 10.89 -1.63
C SER A 134 -1.08 11.13 -2.54
N ASN A 135 -0.74 12.39 -2.80
CA ASN A 135 0.42 12.79 -3.62
C ASN A 135 1.75 12.87 -2.85
N SER A 136 1.73 12.57 -1.55
CA SER A 136 2.95 12.48 -0.75
C SER A 136 3.66 11.14 -0.96
N TYR A 137 4.90 11.08 -0.52
CA TYR A 137 5.75 9.91 -0.61
C TYR A 137 6.21 9.51 0.79
N HIS A 138 6.23 8.21 1.04
CA HIS A 138 6.66 7.61 2.29
C HIS A 138 7.97 6.87 2.08
N ARG A 139 8.92 7.08 2.99
CA ARG A 139 10.22 6.41 2.95
C ARG A 139 10.06 4.95 3.37
N VAL A 140 10.77 4.06 2.69
CA VAL A 140 11.02 2.70 3.16
C VAL A 140 11.99 2.77 4.33
N ILE A 141 11.54 2.35 5.50
CA ILE A 141 12.28 2.39 6.76
C ILE A 141 13.12 1.13 6.93
N ASN A 142 12.59 -0.02 6.51
CA ASN A 142 13.30 -1.29 6.54
C ASN A 142 12.99 -2.14 5.29
N ASP A 143 13.94 -3.00 4.92
CA ASP A 143 13.95 -3.78 3.68
C ASP A 143 14.38 -5.25 3.91
N GLY A 144 14.10 -6.10 2.93
CA GLY A 144 14.27 -7.55 3.04
C GLY A 144 13.20 -8.29 2.24
N LYS A 145 12.54 -9.29 2.82
CA LYS A 145 11.47 -10.08 2.17
C LYS A 145 10.30 -9.21 1.69
N PHE A 146 10.06 -8.10 2.36
CA PHE A 146 9.08 -7.06 2.03
C PHE A 146 9.66 -5.68 2.38
N PHE A 147 8.97 -4.60 1.99
CA PHE A 147 9.31 -3.26 2.45
C PHE A 147 8.41 -2.82 3.59
N TYR A 148 9.01 -2.20 4.61
CA TYR A 148 8.30 -1.61 5.72
C TYR A 148 8.35 -0.08 5.63
N LEU A 149 7.19 0.56 5.69
CA LEU A 149 6.99 2.00 5.63
C LEU A 149 6.12 2.45 6.80
N GLU A 150 6.11 3.75 7.10
CA GLU A 150 5.24 4.31 8.12
C GLU A 150 4.59 5.62 7.66
N GLY A 151 3.44 5.94 8.26
CA GLY A 151 2.78 7.22 8.01
C GLY A 151 1.57 7.48 8.90
N PRO A 152 1.07 8.72 8.90
CA PRO A 152 -0.16 9.09 9.60
C PRO A 152 -1.39 8.67 8.78
N PHE A 153 -2.11 7.66 9.27
CA PHE A 153 -3.26 7.07 8.59
C PHE A 153 -4.46 6.92 9.53
N ALA A 154 -5.67 7.00 8.98
CA ALA A 154 -6.90 6.65 9.68
C ALA A 154 -7.89 5.95 8.75
N ASN A 155 -9.01 5.49 9.33
CA ASN A 155 -10.11 4.98 8.54
C ASN A 155 -10.82 6.13 7.79
N ALA A 156 -10.94 6.00 6.47
CA ALA A 156 -11.55 6.97 5.57
C ALA A 156 -13.00 7.29 5.93
N TRP A 157 -13.80 6.31 6.38
CA TRP A 157 -15.17 6.54 6.84
C TRP A 157 -15.21 7.34 8.14
N SER A 158 -14.31 7.04 9.08
CA SER A 158 -14.19 7.83 10.31
C SER A 158 -13.81 9.28 10.00
N LYS A 159 -12.88 9.49 9.06
CA LYS A 159 -12.52 10.83 8.57
C LYS A 159 -13.70 11.53 7.91
N ALA A 160 -14.39 10.87 6.99
CA ALA A 160 -15.55 11.43 6.29
C ALA A 160 -16.67 11.80 7.26
N PHE A 161 -16.95 10.95 8.26
CA PHE A 161 -17.92 11.25 9.31
C PHE A 161 -17.50 12.47 10.14
N ALA A 162 -16.24 12.54 10.57
CA ALA A 162 -15.73 13.67 11.34
C ALA A 162 -15.82 14.99 10.56
N TYR A 163 -15.38 15.02 9.30
CA TYR A 163 -15.54 16.21 8.45
C TYR A 163 -17.02 16.53 8.17
N GLY A 164 -17.87 15.51 8.04
CA GLY A 164 -19.31 15.64 7.82
C GLY A 164 -20.09 16.23 9.01
N THR A 165 -19.51 16.24 10.21
CA THR A 165 -20.11 16.95 11.36
C THR A 165 -20.11 18.48 11.22
N GLY A 166 -19.38 19.02 10.21
CA GLY A 166 -19.44 20.41 9.79
C GLY A 166 -18.62 21.38 10.65
N GLY A 167 -18.24 22.50 10.03
CA GLY A 167 -17.57 23.62 10.69
C GLY A 167 -16.13 23.32 11.15
N ALA A 168 -15.56 24.27 11.90
CA ALA A 168 -14.20 24.17 12.42
C ALA A 168 -14.01 22.98 13.38
N VAL A 169 -15.08 22.57 14.07
CA VAL A 169 -15.06 21.42 15.00
C VAL A 169 -14.88 20.11 14.24
N GLY A 170 -15.66 19.86 13.18
CA GLY A 170 -15.49 18.67 12.34
C GLY A 170 -14.12 18.62 11.66
N GLY A 171 -13.62 19.78 11.22
CA GLY A 171 -12.26 19.92 10.67
C GLY A 171 -11.17 19.56 11.68
N ALA A 172 -11.28 20.03 12.93
CA ALA A 172 -10.31 19.73 13.99
C ALA A 172 -10.35 18.25 14.39
N ILE A 173 -11.53 17.63 14.47
CA ILE A 173 -11.65 16.19 14.78
C ILE A 173 -11.02 15.38 13.66
N GLY A 174 -11.39 15.65 12.40
CA GLY A 174 -10.89 14.93 11.23
C GLY A 174 -9.36 14.94 11.12
N ALA A 175 -8.73 16.08 11.40
CA ALA A 175 -7.27 16.23 11.38
C ALA A 175 -6.56 15.43 12.48
N ASN A 176 -7.21 15.16 13.61
CA ASN A 176 -6.63 14.45 14.76
C ASN A 176 -6.92 12.93 14.76
N LEU A 177 -7.62 12.41 13.74
CA LEU A 177 -7.90 10.96 13.66
C LEU A 177 -6.72 10.14 13.13
N ASN A 178 -5.77 10.78 12.45
CA ASN A 178 -4.60 10.08 11.93
C ASN A 178 -3.69 9.65 13.08
N SER A 179 -3.33 8.37 13.07
CA SER A 179 -2.34 7.79 13.96
C SER A 179 -1.19 7.26 13.11
N LEU A 180 0.03 7.29 13.65
CA LEU A 180 1.16 6.62 13.02
C LEU A 180 0.90 5.12 12.93
N LYS A 181 1.00 4.55 11.73
CA LYS A 181 0.85 3.10 11.49
C LYS A 181 1.99 2.59 10.62
N GLY A 182 2.34 1.33 10.83
CA GLY A 182 3.18 0.57 9.93
C GLY A 182 2.41 0.12 8.68
N VAL A 183 3.10 0.12 7.55
CA VAL A 183 2.61 -0.34 6.26
C VAL A 183 3.63 -1.33 5.70
N VAL A 184 3.16 -2.51 5.33
CA VAL A 184 3.95 -3.55 4.67
C VAL A 184 3.63 -3.53 3.19
N PHE A 185 4.67 -3.46 2.37
CA PHE A 185 4.55 -3.64 0.94
C PHE A 185 5.18 -4.97 0.51
N ASP A 186 4.33 -5.92 0.16
CA ASP A 186 4.74 -7.17 -0.47
C ASP A 186 4.96 -6.93 -1.97
N VAL A 187 6.24 -6.90 -2.35
CA VAL A 187 6.69 -6.63 -3.73
C VAL A 187 6.44 -7.83 -4.66
N LYS A 188 6.18 -9.04 -4.14
CA LYS A 188 5.81 -10.18 -5.01
C LYS A 188 4.35 -10.12 -5.35
N LYS A 189 3.51 -9.85 -4.34
CA LYS A 189 2.06 -9.81 -4.47
C LYS A 189 1.55 -8.50 -5.06
N LYS A 190 2.38 -7.45 -5.06
CA LYS A 190 1.96 -6.07 -5.39
C LYS A 190 0.83 -5.64 -4.44
N GLU A 191 1.05 -5.79 -3.14
CA GLU A 191 0.02 -5.56 -2.12
C GLU A 191 0.55 -4.72 -0.95
N PHE A 192 -0.24 -3.73 -0.52
CA PHE A 192 -0.02 -3.00 0.73
C PHE A 192 -0.97 -3.51 1.82
N ASN A 193 -0.40 -3.72 3.00
CA ASN A 193 -1.10 -4.14 4.22
C ASN A 193 -0.81 -3.14 5.34
N PHE A 194 -1.84 -2.70 6.06
CA PHE A 194 -1.71 -1.79 7.18
C PHE A 194 -1.71 -2.56 8.49
N ILE A 195 -0.74 -2.28 9.35
CA ILE A 195 -0.69 -2.83 10.70
C ILE A 195 -1.51 -1.91 11.60
N ARG A 196 -2.80 -2.23 11.81
CA ARG A 196 -3.73 -1.35 12.54
C ARG A 196 -3.80 -1.71 14.02
N ASP A 197 -3.58 -2.98 14.34
CA ASP A 197 -3.61 -3.52 15.69
C ASP A 197 -2.67 -4.73 15.83
N CYS A 198 -2.61 -5.27 17.04
CA CYS A 198 -1.78 -6.42 17.34
C CYS A 198 -2.18 -7.69 16.56
N LYS A 199 -3.45 -7.85 16.18
CA LYS A 199 -3.90 -9.01 15.39
C LYS A 199 -3.35 -8.94 13.98
N ASP A 200 -3.42 -7.77 13.35
CA ASP A 200 -2.82 -7.56 12.03
C ASP A 200 -1.31 -7.83 12.05
N LEU A 201 -0.61 -7.42 13.11
CA LEU A 201 0.81 -7.73 13.27
C LEU A 201 1.06 -9.24 13.40
N ASN A 202 0.25 -9.97 14.17
CA ASN A 202 0.39 -11.42 14.30
C ASN A 202 0.14 -12.16 12.98
N LEU A 203 -0.80 -11.69 12.15
CA LEU A 203 -1.01 -12.25 10.81
C LEU A 203 0.23 -12.10 9.94
N LEU A 204 0.88 -10.93 9.98
CA LEU A 204 2.14 -10.70 9.29
C LEU A 204 3.26 -11.60 9.83
N ILE A 205 3.40 -11.70 11.15
CA ILE A 205 4.41 -12.56 11.79
C ILE A 205 4.22 -14.02 11.35
N GLU A 206 2.99 -14.52 11.37
CA GLU A 206 2.65 -15.89 10.96
C GLU A 206 2.97 -16.12 9.47
N GLU A 207 2.60 -15.19 8.59
CA GLU A 207 2.91 -15.25 7.16
C GLU A 207 4.41 -15.43 6.90
N TYR A 208 5.24 -14.75 7.68
CA TYR A 208 6.70 -14.82 7.58
C TYR A 208 7.35 -15.81 8.57
N ASN A 209 6.57 -16.72 9.17
CA ASN A 209 7.01 -17.82 10.05
C ASN A 209 7.76 -17.35 11.31
N GLY A 210 7.39 -16.20 11.85
CA GLY A 210 7.87 -15.69 13.13
C GLY A 210 7.07 -16.21 14.32
N ASN A 211 7.52 -15.83 15.52
CA ASN A 211 6.84 -16.19 16.77
C ASN A 211 5.72 -15.20 17.09
N ILE A 212 4.48 -15.69 17.12
CA ILE A 212 3.29 -14.93 17.50
C ILE A 212 3.49 -14.28 18.88
N ILE A 213 3.11 -13.01 18.99
CA ILE A 213 3.19 -12.26 20.25
C ILE A 213 1.83 -12.27 20.97
N ASP A 214 1.86 -12.15 22.30
CA ASP A 214 0.63 -12.04 23.09
C ASP A 214 0.02 -10.64 22.98
N CYS A 215 -1.22 -10.59 22.46
CA CYS A 215 -1.97 -9.36 22.28
C CYS A 215 -2.83 -9.07 23.50
N THR A 216 -2.19 -8.66 24.61
CA THR A 216 -2.91 -8.24 25.83
C THR A 216 -3.70 -6.95 25.61
N GLU A 217 -3.18 -6.04 24.78
CA GLU A 217 -3.86 -4.80 24.37
C GLU A 217 -4.32 -4.85 22.91
N LYS A 218 -5.44 -4.18 22.62
CA LYS A 218 -5.94 -4.05 21.25
C LYS A 218 -5.09 -3.08 20.43
N LYS A 219 -4.64 -1.97 21.02
CA LYS A 219 -3.75 -1.02 20.31
C LYS A 219 -2.32 -1.48 20.49
N ILE A 220 -1.55 -1.43 19.42
CA ILE A 220 -0.12 -1.70 19.45
C ILE A 220 0.63 -0.41 19.17
N ASP A 221 1.70 -0.16 19.92
CA ASP A 221 2.57 0.99 19.70
C ASP A 221 3.53 0.73 18.54
N ILE A 222 4.01 1.80 17.89
CA ILE A 222 4.86 1.67 16.70
C ILE A 222 6.23 1.04 17.00
N THR A 223 6.74 1.17 18.23
CA THR A 223 8.04 0.60 18.62
C THR A 223 7.93 -0.93 18.64
N SER A 224 6.88 -1.46 19.27
CA SER A 224 6.58 -2.89 19.25
C SER A 224 6.38 -3.43 17.82
N VAL A 225 5.76 -2.64 16.93
CA VAL A 225 5.65 -3.03 15.51
C VAL A 225 7.03 -3.15 14.87
N ARG A 226 7.88 -2.13 14.98
CA ARG A 226 9.25 -2.13 14.41
C ARG A 226 10.07 -3.32 14.91
N GLU A 227 10.09 -3.54 16.22
CA GLU A 227 10.86 -4.63 16.83
C GLU A 227 10.46 -6.01 16.30
N ASN A 228 9.17 -6.24 16.05
CA ASN A 228 8.70 -7.53 15.55
C ASN A 228 8.84 -7.64 14.02
N VAL A 229 8.66 -6.55 13.29
CA VAL A 229 8.97 -6.49 11.84
C VAL A 229 10.46 -6.81 11.60
N ASP A 230 11.37 -6.24 12.38
CA ASP A 230 12.82 -6.45 12.25
C ASP A 230 13.23 -7.93 12.40
N LYS A 231 12.46 -8.71 13.17
CA LYS A 231 12.70 -10.15 13.37
C LYS A 231 12.29 -11.01 12.17
N ILE A 232 11.33 -10.55 11.37
CA ILE A 232 10.72 -11.35 10.29
C ILE A 232 11.06 -10.85 8.88
N ILE A 233 11.50 -9.60 8.74
CA ILE A 233 11.74 -8.97 7.44
C ILE A 233 12.98 -9.50 6.73
N LYS A 234 13.94 -10.08 7.46
CA LYS A 234 15.20 -10.61 6.90
C LYS A 234 15.09 -12.06 6.47
#